data_AF-A0AAW5LQE8-F1
#
_entry.id   AF-A0AAW5LQE8-F1
#
_cell.length_a   1.000
_cell.length_b   1.000
_cell.length_c   1.000
_cell.angle_alpha   90.00
_cell.angle_beta   90.00
_cell.angle_gamma   90.00
#
_symmetry.space_group_name_H-M   'P 1'
#
loop_
_entity.id
_entity.type
_entity.pdbx_description
1 polymer ?
#
loop_
_entity_poly.entity_id
_entity_poly.type
_entity_poly.pdbx_seq_one_letter_code
_entity_poly.pdbx_strand_id
1 'polypeptide(L)'
;MDFIIKHMIKIRVLLILTFLFLSIVIVEAGKTYSYYLVFIIAFTCINLFFTALENKPRAKDMKTFKINMLLRFIHITIFLAIGYILTIQTRLFETVWIGLGFIAVVALTGLYIDKRDKENTISD
;
A
#
# COMPACT_ATOMS: atom_id res chain seq x y z
N MET A 1 -6.47 -9.08 19.40
CA MET A 1 -5.32 -8.98 18.48
C MET A 1 -5.28 -10.18 17.55
N ASP A 2 -5.39 -11.40 18.09
CA ASP A 2 -5.40 -12.65 17.29
C ASP A 2 -6.55 -12.77 16.29
N PHE A 3 -7.76 -12.30 16.63
CA PHE A 3 -8.88 -12.29 15.69
C PHE A 3 -8.63 -11.39 14.47
N ILE A 4 -8.06 -10.19 14.71
CA ILE A 4 -7.71 -9.24 13.64
C ILE A 4 -6.62 -9.87 12.77
N ILE A 5 -5.54 -10.40 13.37
CA ILE A 5 -4.43 -11.02 12.64
C ILE A 5 -4.93 -12.18 11.77
N LYS A 6 -5.81 -13.04 12.31
CA LYS A 6 -6.43 -14.17 11.59
C LYS A 6 -7.27 -13.75 10.38
N HIS A 7 -7.84 -12.54 10.40
CA HIS A 7 -8.71 -12.02 9.34
C HIS A 7 -8.05 -10.91 8.51
N MET A 8 -6.81 -10.52 8.77
CA MET A 8 -6.16 -9.39 8.09
C MET A 8 -6.12 -9.53 6.58
N ILE A 9 -5.92 -10.74 6.05
CA ILE A 9 -5.98 -10.97 4.60
C ILE A 9 -7.37 -10.64 4.06
N LYS A 10 -8.44 -11.09 4.73
CA LYS A 10 -9.83 -10.78 4.34
C LYS A 10 -10.12 -9.28 4.47
N ILE A 11 -9.61 -8.63 5.52
CA ILE A 11 -9.74 -7.18 5.74
C ILE A 11 -9.02 -6.40 4.63
N ARG A 12 -7.81 -6.79 4.24
CA ARG A 12 -7.07 -6.17 3.13
C ARG A 12 -7.78 -6.36 1.79
N VAL A 13 -8.28 -7.55 1.50
CA VAL A 13 -9.07 -7.80 0.28
C VAL A 13 -10.33 -6.93 0.26
N LEU A 14 -11.05 -6.84 1.38
CA LEU A 14 -12.23 -5.99 1.50
C LEU A 14 -11.89 -4.49 1.31
N LEU A 15 -10.75 -4.04 1.83
CA LEU A 15 -10.27 -2.68 1.63
C LEU A 15 -9.92 -2.41 0.16
N ILE A 16 -9.24 -3.35 -0.51
CA ILE A 16 -8.92 -3.24 -1.94
C ILE A 16 -10.20 -3.18 -2.79
N LEU A 17 -11.20 -4.02 -2.47
CA LEU A 17 -12.49 -3.99 -3.16
C LEU A 17 -13.24 -2.69 -2.91
N THR A 18 -13.28 -2.22 -1.66
CA THR A 18 -13.85 -0.91 -1.30
C THR A 18 -13.14 0.22 -2.04
N PHE A 19 -11.82 0.14 -2.16
CA PHE A 19 -11.00 1.12 -2.88
C PHE A 19 -11.33 1.13 -4.38
N LEU A 20 -11.39 -0.05 -5.03
CA LEU A 20 -11.79 -0.17 -6.43
C LEU A 20 -13.19 0.40 -6.67
N PHE A 21 -14.15 0.05 -5.81
CA PHE A 21 -15.52 0.54 -5.93
C PHE A 21 -15.60 2.07 -5.80
N LEU A 22 -14.96 2.64 -4.79
CA LEU A 22 -14.97 4.10 -4.59
C LEU A 22 -14.20 4.85 -5.68
N SER A 23 -13.17 4.22 -6.25
CA SER A 23 -12.44 4.78 -7.39
C SER A 23 -13.34 4.92 -8.63
N ILE A 24 -14.17 3.90 -8.92
CA ILE A 24 -15.16 3.94 -10.02
C ILE A 24 -16.19 5.05 -9.76
N VAL A 25 -16.74 5.12 -8.54
CA VAL A 25 -17.74 6.13 -8.16
C VAL A 25 -17.19 7.56 -8.27
N ILE A 26 -15.92 7.78 -7.88
CA ILE A 26 -15.28 9.11 -7.98
C ILE A 26 -15.13 9.54 -9.45
N VAL A 27 -14.76 8.61 -10.34
CA VAL A 27 -14.64 8.88 -11.78
C VAL A 27 -16.00 9.19 -12.40
N GLU A 28 -17.04 8.40 -12.10
CA GLU A 28 -18.41 8.65 -12.59
C GLU A 28 -19.00 9.96 -12.07
N ALA A 29 -18.66 10.37 -10.84
CA ALA A 29 -19.12 11.62 -10.26
C ALA A 29 -18.45 12.88 -10.85
N GLY A 30 -17.58 12.74 -11.85
CA GLY A 30 -16.88 13.86 -12.51
C GLY A 30 -15.95 14.63 -11.56
N LYS A 31 -15.54 14.01 -10.44
CA LYS A 31 -14.72 14.67 -9.43
C LYS A 31 -13.24 14.66 -9.83
N THR A 32 -12.56 15.75 -9.49
CA THR A 32 -11.17 16.02 -9.83
C THR A 32 -10.18 15.02 -9.25
N TYR A 33 -9.03 14.87 -9.93
CA TYR A 33 -7.89 14.03 -9.55
C TYR A 33 -7.41 14.18 -8.08
N SER A 34 -7.71 15.31 -7.44
CA SER A 34 -7.39 15.58 -6.03
C SER A 34 -8.13 14.67 -5.04
N TYR A 35 -9.39 14.28 -5.30
CA TYR A 35 -10.11 13.33 -4.45
C TYR A 35 -9.50 11.93 -4.52
N TYR A 36 -9.03 11.54 -5.70
CA TYR A 36 -8.34 10.27 -5.93
C TYR A 36 -7.03 10.20 -5.13
N LEU A 37 -6.28 11.31 -5.08
CA LEU A 37 -5.05 11.41 -4.30
C LEU A 37 -5.30 11.28 -2.78
N VAL A 38 -6.31 11.97 -2.25
CA VAL A 38 -6.70 11.85 -0.83
C VAL A 38 -7.12 10.41 -0.52
N PHE A 39 -7.85 9.76 -1.43
CA PHE A 39 -8.30 8.38 -1.27
C PHE A 39 -7.13 7.39 -1.26
N ILE A 40 -6.17 7.54 -2.17
CA ILE A 40 -4.94 6.75 -2.21
C ILE A 40 -4.14 6.92 -0.92
N ILE A 41 -3.97 8.15 -0.44
CA ILE A 41 -3.25 8.43 0.82
C ILE A 41 -3.94 7.74 1.99
N ALA A 42 -5.26 7.90 2.13
CA ALA A 42 -6.02 7.29 3.22
C ALA A 42 -5.93 5.75 3.18
N PHE A 43 -6.13 5.14 2.01
CA PHE A 43 -5.98 3.70 1.81
C PHE A 43 -4.59 3.22 2.21
N THR A 44 -3.57 3.95 1.79
CA THR A 44 -2.17 3.60 2.05
C THR A 44 -1.83 3.69 3.53
N CYS A 45 -2.29 4.74 4.24
CA CYS A 45 -2.13 4.87 5.70
C CYS A 45 -2.80 3.72 6.45
N ILE A 46 -4.02 3.33 6.06
CA ILE A 46 -4.73 2.20 6.64
C ILE A 46 -3.97 0.89 6.42
N ASN A 47 -3.42 0.69 5.21
CA ASN A 47 -2.64 -0.51 4.89
C ASN A 47 -1.33 -0.58 5.69
N LEU A 48 -0.64 0.55 5.86
CA LEU A 48 0.55 0.68 6.72
C LEU A 48 0.21 0.34 8.17
N PHE A 49 -0.93 0.83 8.67
CA PHE A 49 -1.39 0.55 10.02
C PHE A 49 -1.69 -0.94 10.24
N PHE A 50 -2.40 -1.59 9.31
CA PHE A 50 -2.64 -3.02 9.41
C PHE A 50 -1.36 -3.85 9.31
N THR A 51 -0.41 -3.42 8.48
CA THR A 51 0.91 -4.06 8.39
C THR A 51 1.70 -3.91 9.69
N ALA A 52 1.60 -2.76 10.36
CA ALA A 52 2.20 -2.56 11.68
C ALA A 52 1.60 -3.51 12.72
N LEU A 53 0.27 -3.65 12.73
CA LEU A 53 -0.43 -4.56 13.64
C LEU A 53 -0.07 -6.03 13.39
N GLU A 54 0.15 -6.42 12.13
CA GLU A 54 0.60 -7.76 11.74
C GLU A 54 2.03 -8.06 12.20
N ASN A 55 2.94 -7.14 11.90
CA ASN A 55 4.38 -7.38 12.02
C ASN A 55 4.88 -7.19 13.46
N LYS A 56 4.23 -6.34 14.26
CA LYS A 56 4.66 -6.07 15.64
C LYS A 56 4.76 -7.33 16.52
N PRO A 57 3.75 -8.21 16.58
CA PRO A 57 3.85 -9.43 17.40
C PRO A 57 4.78 -10.50 16.81
N ARG A 58 5.09 -10.44 15.50
CA ARG A 58 5.92 -11.43 14.80
C ARG A 58 7.40 -11.05 14.72
N ALA A 59 7.75 -9.80 14.99
CA ALA A 59 9.11 -9.31 14.87
C ALA A 59 10.04 -9.95 15.91
N LYS A 60 11.26 -10.33 15.49
CA LYS A 60 12.32 -10.84 16.38
C LYS A 60 12.62 -9.91 17.54
N ASP A 61 12.61 -8.62 17.28
CA ASP A 61 12.83 -7.57 18.27
C ASP A 61 12.24 -6.24 17.79
N MET A 62 12.14 -5.28 18.71
CA MET A 62 11.55 -3.96 18.44
C MET A 62 12.38 -3.12 17.45
N LYS A 63 13.71 -3.30 17.38
CA LYS A 63 14.57 -2.57 16.43
C LYS A 63 14.30 -3.07 15.02
N THR A 64 14.20 -4.38 14.84
CA THR A 64 13.84 -5.02 13.56
C THR A 64 12.44 -4.60 13.09
N PHE A 65 11.45 -4.56 13.99
CA PHE A 65 10.12 -4.04 13.68
C PHE A 65 10.16 -2.60 13.16
N LYS A 66 10.89 -1.71 13.83
CA LYS A 66 11.01 -0.30 13.44
C LYS A 66 11.66 -0.13 12.07
N ILE A 67 12.71 -0.91 11.77
CA ILE A 67 13.40 -0.87 10.47
C ILE A 67 12.46 -1.34 9.34
N ASN A 68 11.73 -2.44 9.55
CA ASN A 68 10.78 -2.96 8.57
C ASN A 68 9.65 -1.96 8.28
N MET A 69 9.09 -1.35 9.33
CA MET A 69 8.09 -0.29 9.20
C MET A 69 8.62 0.95 8.49
N LEU A 70 9.85 1.37 8.79
CA LEU A 70 10.49 2.50 8.13
C LEU A 70 10.69 2.24 6.63
N LEU A 71 11.14 1.05 6.26
CA LEU A 71 11.33 0.66 4.85
C LEU A 71 10.02 0.66 4.09
N ARG A 72 8.94 0.13 4.68
CA ARG A 72 7.59 0.19 4.10
C ARG A 72 7.10 1.61 3.93
N PHE A 73 7.34 2.46 4.93
CA PHE A 73 6.98 3.87 4.84
C PHE A 73 7.73 4.57 3.71
N ILE A 74 9.07 4.40 3.62
CA ILE A 74 9.90 4.96 2.55
C ILE A 74 9.43 4.47 1.18
N HIS A 75 9.19 3.16 1.02
CA HIS A 75 8.70 2.55 -0.22
C HIS A 75 7.41 3.22 -0.67
N ILE A 76 6.44 3.29 0.23
CA ILE A 76 5.16 3.94 -0.02
C ILE A 76 5.32 5.40 -0.41
N THR A 77 6.11 6.19 0.34
CA THR A 77 6.28 7.63 0.09
C THR A 77 6.90 7.87 -1.29
N ILE A 78 7.90 7.09 -1.68
CA ILE A 78 8.54 7.18 -3.00
C ILE A 78 7.52 6.92 -4.10
N PHE A 79 6.74 5.83 -4.00
CA PHE A 79 5.76 5.50 -5.03
C PHE A 79 4.58 6.48 -5.07
N LEU A 80 4.17 7.05 -3.93
CA LEU A 80 3.17 8.11 -3.90
C LEU A 80 3.68 9.37 -4.63
N ALA A 81 4.93 9.76 -4.42
CA ALA A 81 5.54 10.90 -5.11
C ALA A 81 5.66 10.65 -6.62
N ILE A 82 6.13 9.47 -7.03
CA ILE A 82 6.23 9.10 -8.45
C ILE A 82 4.84 9.05 -9.08
N GLY A 83 3.87 8.41 -8.41
CA GLY A 83 2.48 8.32 -8.88
C GLY A 83 1.84 9.71 -9.05
N TYR A 84 2.09 10.63 -8.12
CA TYR A 84 1.66 12.02 -8.23
C TYR A 84 2.25 12.72 -9.45
N ILE A 85 3.56 12.61 -9.67
CA ILE A 85 4.24 13.22 -10.84
C ILE A 85 3.65 12.64 -12.14
N LEU A 86 3.55 11.32 -12.23
CA LEU A 86 3.05 10.64 -13.43
C LEU A 86 1.57 10.93 -13.71
N THR A 87 0.75 11.17 -12.69
CA THR A 87 -0.70 11.38 -12.83
C THR A 87 -1.05 12.86 -12.98
N ILE A 88 -0.56 13.71 -12.07
CA ILE A 88 -0.96 15.13 -11.99
C ILE A 88 -0.07 16.01 -12.86
N GLN A 89 1.25 15.84 -12.80
CA GLN A 89 2.16 16.74 -13.51
C GLN A 89 2.29 16.39 -15.00
N THR A 90 2.38 15.10 -15.34
CA THR A 90 2.69 14.69 -16.72
C THR A 90 1.53 14.01 -17.44
N ARG A 91 0.45 13.62 -16.73
CA ARG A 91 -0.67 12.83 -17.25
C ARG A 91 -0.28 11.52 -17.95
N LEU A 92 0.96 11.07 -17.80
CA LEU A 92 1.47 9.84 -18.41
C LEU A 92 0.73 8.60 -17.90
N PHE A 93 0.16 8.67 -16.69
CA PHE A 93 -0.65 7.60 -16.12
C PHE A 93 -1.96 7.32 -16.88
N GLU A 94 -2.42 8.22 -17.75
CA GLU A 94 -3.54 7.97 -18.68
C GLU A 94 -3.17 6.91 -19.74
N THR A 95 -1.87 6.69 -19.98
CA THR A 95 -1.39 5.61 -20.84
C THR A 95 -1.40 4.30 -20.07
N VAL A 96 -2.28 3.37 -20.47
CA VAL A 96 -2.48 2.07 -19.83
C VAL A 96 -1.17 1.34 -19.54
N TRP A 97 -0.23 1.32 -20.49
CA TRP A 97 1.07 0.65 -20.33
C TRP A 97 1.95 1.25 -19.23
N ILE A 98 1.92 2.57 -19.06
CA ILE A 98 2.69 3.28 -18.02
C ILE A 98 2.06 3.00 -16.66
N GLY A 99 0.74 3.05 -16.55
CA GLY A 99 0.02 2.69 -15.33
C GLY A 99 0.27 1.24 -14.91
N LEU A 100 0.15 0.29 -15.85
CA LEU A 100 0.43 -1.13 -15.59
C LEU A 100 1.89 -1.38 -15.20
N GLY A 101 2.84 -0.76 -15.91
CA GLY A 101 4.27 -0.86 -15.58
C GLY A 101 4.58 -0.32 -14.19
N PHE A 102 3.99 0.83 -13.82
CA PHE A 102 4.13 1.38 -12.48
C PHE A 102 3.56 0.44 -11.40
N ILE A 103 2.35 -0.10 -11.60
CA ILE A 103 1.73 -1.05 -10.67
C ILE A 103 2.61 -2.30 -10.52
N ALA A 104 3.16 -2.83 -11.61
CA ALA A 104 4.05 -3.98 -11.58
C ALA A 104 5.32 -3.69 -10.75
N VAL A 105 5.95 -2.52 -10.94
CA VAL A 105 7.15 -2.13 -10.16
C VAL A 105 6.81 -1.99 -8.67
N VAL A 106 5.69 -1.34 -8.32
CA VAL A 106 5.22 -1.22 -6.93
C VAL A 106 5.00 -2.60 -6.31
N ALA A 107 4.34 -3.50 -7.04
CA ALA A 107 4.03 -4.84 -6.56
C ALA A 107 5.30 -5.68 -6.35
N LEU A 108 6.22 -5.69 -7.31
CA LEU A 108 7.48 -6.46 -7.22
C LEU A 108 8.36 -5.98 -6.06
N THR A 109 8.50 -4.67 -5.90
CA THR A 109 9.28 -4.09 -4.80
C THR A 109 8.59 -4.29 -3.45
N GLY A 110 7.26 -4.25 -3.40
CA GLY A 110 6.48 -4.60 -2.21
C GLY A 110 6.66 -6.07 -1.79
N LEU A 111 6.61 -7.00 -2.75
CA LEU A 111 6.87 -8.43 -2.52
C LEU A 111 8.28 -8.68 -1.97
N TYR A 112 9.27 -7.92 -2.45
CA TYR A 112 10.64 -8.00 -1.92
C TYR A 112 10.70 -7.57 -0.45
N ILE A 113 10.03 -6.48 -0.08
CA ILE A 113 9.95 -6.04 1.32
C ILE A 113 9.21 -7.07 2.18
N ASP A 114 8.11 -7.65 1.69
CA ASP A 114 7.38 -8.72 2.38
C ASP A 114 8.25 -9.95 2.63
N LYS A 115 9.06 -10.36 1.64
CA LYS A 115 9.99 -11.48 1.79
C LYS A 115 11.03 -11.19 2.87
N ARG A 116 11.65 -10.00 2.82
CA ARG A 116 12.62 -9.57 3.83
C ARG A 116 12.00 -9.51 5.22
N ASP A 117 10.77 -9.04 5.35
CA ASP A 117 10.08 -8.98 6.64
C ASP A 117 9.91 -10.39 7.23
N LYS A 118 9.54 -11.38 6.41
CA LYS A 118 9.41 -12.78 6.85
C LYS A 118 10.72 -13.40 7.34
N GLU A 119 11.85 -13.07 6.71
CA GLU A 119 13.18 -13.52 7.16
C GLU A 119 13.56 -12.92 8.53
N ASN A 120 12.96 -11.78 8.86
CA ASN A 120 13.20 -11.00 10.07
C ASN A 120 12.13 -11.18 11.17
N THR A 121 11.15 -12.05 10.95
CA THR A 121 10.19 -12.48 11.97
C THR A 121 10.64 -13.76 12.67
N ILE A 122 10.24 -13.96 13.93
CA ILE A 122 10.42 -15.25 14.62
C ILE A 122 9.50 -16.22 13.88
N SER A 123 10.06 -17.27 13.27
CA SER A 123 9.23 -18.31 12.67
C SER A 123 8.45 -18.99 13.78
N ASP A 124 7.16 -19.25 13.56
CA ASP A 124 6.51 -20.39 14.22
C ASP A 124 7.30 -21.67 13.92
#